data_AF-A0A918XLF2-F1
#
_entry.id   AF-A0A918XLF2-F1
#
_cell.length_a   1.000
_cell.length_b   1.000
_cell.length_c   1.000
_cell.angle_alpha   90.00
_cell.angle_beta   90.00
_cell.angle_gamma   90.00
#
_symmetry.space_group_name_H-M   'P 1'
#
loop_
_entity.id
_entity.type
_entity.pdbx_description
1 polymer ?
#
loop_
_entity_poly.entity_id
_entity_poly.type
_entity_poly.pdbx_seq_one_letter_code
_entity_poly.pdbx_strand_id
1 'polypeptide(L)' 'MICPYCWESIDVLIDPGDLGESYIEDCQVCCQPIEFSVSEGLDGEVVISITQEGV' A
#
# COMPACT_ATOMS: atom_id res chain seq x y z
N MET A 1 3.24 7.52 -4.26
CA MET A 1 2.06 7.87 -3.43
C MET A 1 2.47 8.84 -2.32
N ILE A 2 1.54 9.41 -1.57
CA ILE A 2 1.86 10.23 -0.39
C ILE A 2 1.70 9.38 0.87
N CYS A 3 2.74 9.34 1.70
CA CYS A 3 2.69 8.62 2.98
C CYS A 3 1.63 9.25 3.89
N PRO A 4 0.69 8.46 4.46
CA PRO A 4 -0.35 9.00 5.32
C PRO A 4 0.16 9.52 6.68
N TYR A 5 1.34 9.07 7.12
CA TYR A 5 1.90 9.42 8.42
C TYR A 5 2.72 10.72 8.39
N CYS A 6 3.62 10.87 7.42
CA CYS A 6 4.52 12.02 7.33
C CYS A 6 4.23 12.97 6.16
N TRP A 7 3.26 12.64 5.29
CA TRP A 7 2.85 13.43 4.13
C TRP A 7 3.92 13.61 3.05
N GLU A 8 5.02 12.86 3.13
CA GLU A 8 6.07 12.87 2.12
C GLU A 8 5.70 11.97 0.94
N SER A 9 6.17 12.33 -0.25
CA SER A 9 6.06 11.48 -1.43
C SER A 9 7.00 10.28 -1.31
N ILE A 10 6.45 9.07 -1.46
CA ILE A 10 7.20 7.82 -1.47
C ILE A 10 6.89 7.01 -2.73
N ASP A 11 7.84 6.20 -3.16
CA ASP A 11 7.68 5.21 -4.20
C ASP A 11 7.34 3.85 -3.59
N VAL A 12 6.39 3.14 -4.19
CA VAL A 12 5.95 1.82 -3.73
C VAL A 12 5.93 0.90 -4.95
N LEU A 13 6.50 -0.29 -4.79
CA LEU A 13 6.49 -1.33 -5.81
C LEU A 13 5.37 -2.31 -5.48
N ILE A 14 4.44 -2.46 -6.41
CA ILE A 14 3.35 -3.44 -6.30
C ILE A 14 3.68 -4.58 -7.26
N ASP A 15 3.84 -5.79 -6.75
CA ASP A 15 4.00 -6.98 -7.59
C ASP A 15 2.60 -7.55 -7.92
N PRO A 16 2.28 -7.79 -9.21
CA PRO A 16 1.01 -8.39 -9.59
C PRO A 16 0.86 -9.85 -9.14
N GLY A 17 1.91 -10.49 -8.64
CA GLY A 17 1.86 -11.77 -7.95
C GLY A 17 1.18 -11.70 -6.58
N ASP A 18 1.14 -10.53 -5.93
CA ASP A 18 0.50 -10.30 -4.63
C ASP A 18 -1.02 -10.04 -4.74
N LEU A 19 -1.63 -10.34 -5.90
CA LEU A 19 -3.06 -10.20 -6.11
C LEU A 19 -3.86 -11.04 -5.10
N GLY A 20 -4.69 -10.38 -4.30
CA GLY A 20 -5.51 -11.01 -3.26
C GLY A 20 -4.80 -11.15 -1.91
N GLU A 21 -3.56 -10.68 -1.79
CA GLU A 21 -2.82 -10.64 -0.54
C GLU A 21 -2.70 -9.20 -0.01
N SER A 22 -2.48 -9.12 1.30
CA SER A 22 -2.15 -7.89 2.01
C SER A 22 -0.75 -7.98 2.57
N TYR A 23 0.05 -6.94 2.40
CA TYR A 23 1.41 -6.88 2.91
C TYR A 23 1.70 -5.53 3.55
N ILE A 24 2.69 -5.50 4.44
CA ILE A 24 3.09 -4.30 5.16
C ILE A 24 4.44 -3.84 4.64
N GLU A 25 4.53 -2.57 4.24
CA GLU A 25 5.79 -1.89 3.96
C GLU A 25 5.95 -0.66 4.85
N ASP A 26 7.15 -0.46 5.38
CA ASP A 26 7.47 0.73 6.14
C ASP A 26 7.72 1.93 5.22
N CYS A 27 7.21 3.10 5.60
CA CYS A 27 7.53 4.34 4.92
C CYS A 27 9.05 4.59 4.91
N GLN A 28 9.63 4.80 3.72
CA GLN A 28 11.06 5.07 3.52
C GLN A 28 11.57 6.35 4.20
N VAL A 29 10.67 7.22 4.66
CA VAL A 29 11.00 8.50 5.31
C VAL A 29 10.81 8.45 6.83
N CYS A 30 9.66 7.95 7.30
CA CYS A 30 9.30 7.99 8.73
C CYS A 30 9.26 6.62 9.41
N CYS A 31 9.55 5.52 8.70
CA CYS A 31 9.56 4.15 9.22
C CYS A 31 8.25 3.79 9.96
N GLN A 32 7.11 4.25 9.45
CA GLN A 32 5.80 3.84 9.95
C GLN A 32 5.23 2.77 9.02
N PRO A 33 4.63 1.70 9.57
CA PRO A 33 4.10 0.60 8.77
C PRO A 33 2.87 1.07 8.00
N ILE A 34 2.81 0.77 6.71
CA ILE A 34 1.65 0.99 5.84
C ILE A 34 1.21 -0.38 5.32
N GLU A 35 -0.04 -0.76 5.58
CA GLU A 35 -0.60 -1.98 5.03
C GLU A 35 -1.16 -1.69 3.63
N PHE A 36 -0.74 -2.50 2.66
CA PHE A 36 -1.18 -2.48 1.27
C PHE A 36 -2.03 -3.71 1.01
N SER A 37 -3.17 -3.51 0.37
CA SER A 37 -4.04 -4.59 -0.10
C SER A 37 -4.23 -4.46 -1.60
N VAL A 38 -3.85 -5.51 -2.33
CA VAL A 38 -3.96 -5.55 -3.78
C VAL A 38 -5.13 -6.45 -4.15
N SER A 39 -6.05 -5.95 -4.96
CA SER A 39 -7.23 -6.69 -5.39
C SER A 39 -7.47 -6.48 -6.87
N GLU A 40 -8.02 -7.49 -7.54
CA GLU A 40 -8.50 -7.37 -8.91
C GLU A 40 -9.99 -6.99 -8.90
N GLY A 41 -10.32 -5.89 -9.57
CA GLY A 41 -11.69 -5.45 -9.81
C GLY A 41 -12.39 -6.29 -10.87
N LEU A 42 -13.70 -6.11 -11.00
CA LEU A 42 -14.55 -6.94 -11.88
C LEU A 42 -14.23 -6.80 -13.38
N ASP A 43 -13.54 -5.73 -13.80
CA ASP A 43 -13.10 -5.52 -15.19
C ASP A 43 -11.64 -5.96 -15.44
N GLY A 44 -10.94 -6.43 -14.40
CA GLY A 44 -9.51 -6.70 -14.45
C GLY A 44 -8.64 -5.50 -14.06
N GLU A 45 -9.23 -4.39 -13.61
CA GLU A 45 -8.48 -3.29 -12.97
C GLU A 45 -7.80 -3.75 -11.67
N VAL A 46 -6.54 -3.35 -11.49
CA VAL A 46 -5.85 -3.56 -10.22
C VAL A 46 -6.20 -2.42 -9.27
N VAL A 47 -6.83 -2.76 -8.15
CA VAL A 47 -7.21 -1.83 -7.09
C VAL A 47 -6.24 -2.00 -5.93
N ILE A 48 -5.63 -0.90 -5.52
CA ILE A 48 -4.71 -0.84 -4.37
C ILE A 48 -5.38 -0.03 -3.28
N SER A 49 -5.57 -0.64 -2.12
CA SER A 49 -6.09 0.02 -0.92
C SER A 49 -5.00 0.07 0.14
N ILE A 50 -4.98 1.15 0.92
CA ILE A 50 -4.05 1.30 2.05
C ILE A 50 -4.83 1.39 3.36
N THR A 51 -4.37 0.68 4.38
CA THR A 51 -4.93 0.75 5.73
C THR A 51 -3.84 1.25 6.69
N GLN A 52 -4.24 2.14 7.60
CA GLN A 52 -3.42 2.57 8.74
C GLN A 52 -3.84 1.74 9.95
N GLU A 53 -3.17 0.63 10.21
CA GLU A 53 -3.30 -0.06 11.50
C GLU A 53 -2.56 0.77 12.56
N GLY A 54 -3.30 1.42 13.45
CA GLY A 54 -2.74 2.17 14.58
C GLY A 54 -3.17 3.64 14.64
N VAL A 55 -4.40 3.88 15.08
CA VAL A 55 -4.76 5.07 15.88
C VAL A 55 -5.02 4.62 17.30
#